data_AF-A0A811YKA9-F1
#
_entry.id   AF-A0A811YKA9-F1
#
_cell.length_a   1.000
_cell.length_b   1.000
_cell.length_c   1.000
_cell.angle_alpha   90.00
_cell.angle_beta   90.00
_cell.angle_gamma   90.00
#
_symmetry.space_group_name_H-M   'P 1'
#
loop_
_entity.id
_entity.type
_entity.pdbx_description
1 polymer ?
#
loop_
_entity_poly.entity_id
_entity_poly.type
_entity_poly.pdbx_seq_one_letter_code
_entity_poly.pdbx_strand_id
1 'polypeptide(L)'
;MALHGSGGSSFLVPWAAAVLLALGAERALALPEICILCPESVRNLSEVTLYCKQTRGLMLHNRCCLNQEGTIVGLDLQNCSLKDLGPKFPQAHTAVIIDLQANPLKDDLANTFHGFTQLQTLILPQDVSCPGGINAWNTVTFYINNQICQGQRNFCNTTGDQEICPENGSCVPDGPGLLQCVCADGFHGYKCMRQGYFSLLMFFGILGSITLSISILLWGTQRRKAKAS
;
A
#
# COMPACT_ATOMS: atom_id res chain seq x y z
N MET A 1 -38.19 -43.08 -54.46
CA MET A 1 -38.38 -43.30 -53.01
C MET A 1 -37.07 -42.98 -52.30
N ALA A 2 -37.20 -42.31 -51.16
CA ALA A 2 -36.19 -42.00 -50.13
C ALA A 2 -35.20 -43.16 -49.84
N LEU A 3 -34.04 -43.01 -49.18
CA LEU A 3 -33.64 -42.12 -48.09
C LEU A 3 -32.12 -42.29 -47.80
N HIS A 4 -31.47 -41.20 -47.34
CA HIS A 4 -30.30 -41.07 -46.44
C HIS A 4 -28.87 -41.54 -46.78
N GLY A 5 -27.93 -40.63 -46.46
CA GLY A 5 -26.56 -40.96 -46.04
C GLY A 5 -25.58 -39.79 -46.07
N SER A 6 -25.80 -38.73 -45.27
CA SER A 6 -24.83 -37.63 -45.08
C SER A 6 -23.69 -38.08 -44.17
N GLY A 7 -22.44 -37.98 -44.65
CA GLY A 7 -21.21 -38.27 -43.89
C GLY A 7 -20.29 -37.06 -43.96
N GLY A 8 -19.96 -36.49 -42.81
CA GLY A 8 -19.31 -35.19 -42.64
C GLY A 8 -17.85 -35.13 -43.12
N SER A 9 -17.46 -33.92 -43.54
CA SER A 9 -16.06 -33.56 -43.78
C SER A 9 -15.61 -32.59 -42.69
N SER A 10 -14.55 -32.98 -42.01
CA SER A 10 -13.99 -32.39 -40.81
C SER A 10 -13.35 -31.02 -41.08
N PHE A 11 -13.91 -29.96 -40.50
CA PHE A 11 -13.25 -28.64 -40.41
C PHE A 11 -12.14 -28.71 -39.35
N LEU A 12 -10.90 -28.89 -39.79
CA LEU A 12 -9.69 -28.95 -38.94
C LEU A 12 -8.84 -27.68 -39.06
N VAL A 13 -9.42 -26.47 -39.01
CA VAL A 13 -8.63 -25.23 -38.86
C VAL A 13 -9.49 -24.14 -38.21
N PRO A 14 -9.52 -24.03 -36.87
CA PRO A 14 -9.35 -22.68 -36.29
C PRO A 14 -8.69 -22.63 -34.89
N TRP A 15 -8.17 -23.73 -34.34
CA TRP A 15 -7.75 -23.71 -32.94
C TRP A 15 -6.33 -23.18 -32.70
N ALA A 16 -5.41 -23.36 -33.65
CA ALA A 16 -4.04 -22.86 -33.53
C ALA A 16 -3.95 -21.32 -33.59
N ALA A 17 -4.84 -20.67 -34.34
CA ALA A 17 -4.87 -19.20 -34.44
C ALA A 17 -5.37 -18.53 -33.15
N ALA A 18 -6.30 -19.16 -32.44
CA ALA A 18 -6.84 -18.64 -31.18
C ALA A 18 -5.81 -18.67 -30.04
N VAL A 19 -4.91 -19.66 -30.02
CA VAL A 19 -3.86 -19.78 -28.99
C VAL A 19 -2.75 -18.73 -29.21
N LEU A 20 -2.41 -18.40 -30.46
CA LEU A 20 -1.40 -17.37 -30.76
C LEU A 20 -1.90 -15.94 -30.48
N LEU A 21 -3.20 -15.68 -30.61
CA LEU A 21 -3.80 -14.39 -30.27
C LEU A 21 -3.87 -14.12 -28.75
N ALA A 22 -3.85 -15.16 -27.92
CA ALA A 22 -3.81 -15.02 -26.46
C ALA A 22 -2.40 -14.71 -25.92
N LEU A 23 -1.34 -14.99 -26.69
CA LEU A 23 0.07 -14.72 -26.33
C LEU A 23 0.55 -13.31 -26.72
N GLY A 24 -0.19 -12.62 -27.59
CA GLY A 24 0.14 -11.27 -28.07
C GLY A 24 -0.64 -10.13 -27.43
N ALA A 25 -1.56 -10.42 -26.50
CA ALA A 25 -2.19 -9.39 -25.70
C ALA A 25 -1.18 -8.92 -24.65
N GLU A 26 -0.43 -7.85 -24.95
CA GLU A 26 0.16 -7.03 -23.90
C GLU A 26 -0.95 -6.78 -22.87
N ARG A 27 -0.77 -7.28 -21.65
CA ARG A 27 -1.67 -6.96 -20.55
C ARG A 27 -1.59 -5.45 -20.39
N ALA A 28 -2.59 -4.73 -20.90
CA ALA A 28 -2.80 -3.35 -20.56
C ALA A 28 -2.88 -3.30 -19.03
N LEU A 29 -1.88 -2.70 -18.40
CA LEU A 29 -1.87 -2.50 -16.95
C LEU A 29 -3.13 -1.70 -16.62
N ALA A 30 -3.98 -2.27 -15.77
CA ALA A 30 -5.20 -1.60 -15.35
C ALA A 30 -4.82 -0.30 -14.63
N LEU A 31 -5.41 0.81 -15.06
CA LEU A 31 -5.13 2.11 -14.46
C LEU A 31 -5.57 2.12 -12.99
N PRO A 32 -4.73 2.59 -12.05
CA PRO A 32 -5.13 2.75 -10.65
C PRO A 32 -6.35 3.65 -10.51
N GLU A 33 -7.30 3.26 -9.67
CA GLU A 33 -8.57 3.99 -9.48
C GLU A 33 -8.37 5.41 -8.94
N ILE A 34 -7.29 5.64 -8.18
CA ILE A 34 -6.95 6.99 -7.69
C ILE A 34 -6.72 7.98 -8.84
N CYS A 35 -6.30 7.50 -10.01
CA CYS A 35 -6.02 8.34 -11.19
C CYS A 35 -7.29 8.90 -11.85
N ILE A 36 -8.46 8.31 -11.57
CA ILE A 36 -9.77 8.74 -12.08
C ILE A 36 -10.69 9.31 -11.00
N LEU A 37 -10.20 9.43 -9.75
CA LEU A 37 -10.98 9.93 -8.62
C LEU A 37 -11.54 11.33 -8.88
N CYS A 38 -10.80 12.15 -9.63
CA CYS A 38 -11.16 13.51 -9.97
C CYS A 38 -11.52 13.59 -11.47
N PRO A 39 -12.79 13.87 -11.81
CA PRO A 39 -13.32 13.70 -13.17
C PRO A 39 -12.81 14.73 -14.19
N GLU A 40 -12.41 15.92 -13.74
CA GLU A 40 -11.77 16.89 -14.63
C GLU A 40 -10.36 16.42 -15.02
N SER A 41 -9.86 16.80 -16.20
CA SER A 41 -8.46 16.55 -16.56
C SER A 41 -7.52 17.49 -15.80
N VAL A 42 -6.26 17.08 -15.64
CA VAL A 42 -5.24 17.92 -15.01
C VAL A 42 -5.07 19.24 -15.76
N ARG A 43 -4.90 20.34 -15.03
CA ARG A 43 -4.56 21.64 -15.63
C ARG A 43 -3.17 21.55 -16.27
N ASN A 44 -3.02 22.01 -17.51
CA ASN A 44 -1.80 21.90 -18.32
C ASN A 44 -0.49 22.43 -17.67
N LEU A 45 -0.60 23.17 -16.56
CA LEU A 45 0.47 23.88 -15.86
C LEU A 45 0.65 23.42 -14.40
N SER A 46 0.10 22.27 -14.00
CA SER A 46 0.38 21.76 -12.65
C SER A 46 1.82 21.28 -12.51
N GLU A 47 2.36 21.35 -11.28
CA GLU A 47 3.72 20.90 -10.99
C GLU A 47 3.90 19.41 -11.32
N VAL A 48 2.88 18.58 -11.06
CA VAL A 48 2.87 17.15 -11.43
C VAL A 48 2.94 16.98 -12.96
N THR A 49 2.19 17.78 -13.71
CA THR A 49 2.21 17.74 -15.18
C THR A 49 3.58 18.15 -15.73
N LEU A 50 4.17 19.21 -15.16
CA LEU A 50 5.51 19.68 -15.56
C LEU A 50 6.57 18.61 -15.27
N TYR A 51 6.57 18.05 -14.07
CA TYR A 51 7.44 16.95 -13.68
C TYR A 51 7.30 15.74 -14.63
N CYS A 52 6.06 15.36 -14.96
CA CYS A 52 5.80 14.24 -15.83
C CYS A 52 6.31 14.45 -17.27
N LYS A 53 6.11 15.65 -17.82
CA LYS A 53 6.54 16.00 -19.18
C LYS A 53 8.05 16.15 -19.29
N GLN A 54 8.72 16.63 -18.25
CA GLN A 54 10.17 16.85 -18.24
C GLN A 54 10.96 15.55 -18.00
N THR A 55 10.38 14.59 -17.29
CA THR A 55 11.06 13.34 -16.93
C THR A 55 10.86 12.28 -18.02
N ARG A 56 11.95 11.83 -18.64
CA ARG A 56 11.89 10.80 -19.68
C ARG A 56 11.34 9.48 -19.14
N GLY A 57 10.51 8.82 -19.94
CA GLY A 57 9.92 7.52 -19.59
C GLY A 57 8.71 7.59 -18.66
N LEU A 58 8.26 8.79 -18.28
CA LEU A 58 7.00 8.99 -17.58
C LEU A 58 5.88 9.37 -18.57
N MET A 59 4.67 8.94 -18.26
CA MET A 59 3.48 9.26 -19.03
C MET A 59 2.37 9.77 -18.13
N LEU A 60 1.73 10.85 -18.54
CA LEU A 60 0.56 11.38 -17.85
C LEU A 60 -0.68 10.59 -18.29
N HIS A 61 -1.39 10.02 -17.33
CA HIS A 61 -2.65 9.34 -17.52
C HIS A 61 -3.68 9.84 -16.51
N ASN A 62 -4.69 10.55 -17.00
CA ASN A 62 -5.65 11.30 -16.16
C ASN A 62 -4.90 12.14 -15.11
N ARG A 63 -5.14 11.88 -13.82
CA ARG A 63 -4.51 12.58 -12.69
C ARG A 63 -3.13 12.04 -12.28
N CYS A 64 -2.67 10.95 -12.88
CA CYS A 64 -1.43 10.29 -12.48
C CYS A 64 -0.32 10.52 -13.50
N CYS A 65 0.89 10.69 -12.99
CA CYS A 65 2.11 10.49 -13.75
C CYS A 65 2.65 9.09 -13.46
N LEU A 66 2.75 8.26 -14.49
CA LEU A 66 3.10 6.84 -14.38
C LEU A 66 4.46 6.56 -15.02
N ASN A 67 5.22 5.63 -14.46
CA ASN A 67 6.38 5.05 -15.14
C ASN A 67 5.95 3.96 -16.15
N GLN A 68 6.92 3.35 -16.85
CA GLN A 68 6.69 2.28 -17.81
C GLN A 68 6.05 1.01 -17.20
N GLU A 69 6.21 0.81 -15.89
CA GLU A 69 5.64 -0.30 -15.12
C GLU A 69 4.22 0.00 -14.60
N GLY A 70 3.66 1.18 -14.92
CA GLY A 70 2.35 1.63 -14.42
C GLY A 70 2.37 2.08 -12.95
N THR A 71 3.54 2.27 -12.36
CA THR A 71 3.70 2.76 -10.99
C THR A 71 3.47 4.27 -10.95
N ILE A 72 2.72 4.74 -9.95
CA ILE A 72 2.43 6.16 -9.75
C ILE A 72 3.67 6.88 -9.20
N VAL A 73 4.26 7.77 -10.01
CA VAL A 73 5.38 8.63 -9.62
C VAL A 73 4.90 10.05 -9.29
N GLY A 74 3.74 10.45 -9.80
CA GLY A 74 3.11 11.71 -9.44
C GLY A 74 1.59 11.65 -9.43
N LEU A 75 0.95 12.45 -8.58
CA LEU A 75 -0.51 12.48 -8.43
C LEU A 75 -1.02 13.92 -8.30
N ASP A 76 -1.92 14.33 -9.18
CA ASP A 76 -2.57 15.63 -9.16
C ASP A 76 -4.05 15.49 -8.81
N LEU A 77 -4.39 15.74 -7.55
CA LEU A 77 -5.76 15.81 -7.08
C LEU A 77 -6.15 17.25 -6.70
N GLN A 78 -5.55 18.25 -7.36
CA GLN A 78 -5.87 19.64 -7.06
C GLN A 78 -7.30 19.98 -7.50
N ASN A 79 -7.96 20.84 -6.73
CA ASN A 79 -9.30 21.37 -7.05
C ASN A 79 -10.36 20.28 -7.31
N CYS A 80 -10.32 19.21 -6.52
CA CYS A 80 -11.24 18.07 -6.64
C CYS A 80 -12.37 18.11 -5.61
N SER A 81 -12.48 19.21 -4.85
CA SER A 81 -13.44 19.38 -3.75
C SER A 81 -13.35 18.28 -2.68
N LEU A 82 -12.15 17.72 -2.48
CA LEU A 82 -11.90 16.64 -1.54
C LEU A 82 -11.90 17.15 -0.10
N LYS A 83 -12.72 16.52 0.76
CA LYS A 83 -12.71 16.76 2.21
C LYS A 83 -11.78 15.79 2.95
N ASP A 84 -11.53 14.64 2.33
CA ASP A 84 -10.60 13.61 2.75
C ASP A 84 -10.03 12.92 1.48
N LEU A 85 -8.90 12.24 1.63
CA LEU A 85 -8.21 11.58 0.51
C LEU A 85 -8.79 10.19 0.18
N GLY A 86 -9.64 9.66 1.06
CA GLY A 86 -10.29 8.36 0.89
C GLY A 86 -9.36 7.14 0.99
N PRO A 87 -9.93 5.92 1.00
CA PRO A 87 -9.20 4.67 1.20
C PRO A 87 -8.32 4.26 0.02
N LYS A 88 -8.46 4.92 -1.14
CA LYS A 88 -7.71 4.61 -2.36
C LYS A 88 -6.40 5.38 -2.46
N PHE A 89 -6.21 6.41 -1.63
CA PHE A 89 -5.00 7.24 -1.63
C PHE A 89 -3.69 6.44 -1.47
N PRO A 90 -3.61 5.38 -0.64
CA PRO A 90 -2.40 4.55 -0.51
C PRO A 90 -1.93 3.87 -1.81
N GLN A 91 -2.77 3.83 -2.87
CA GLN A 91 -2.32 3.38 -4.19
C GLN A 91 -1.15 4.22 -4.72
N ALA A 92 -1.03 5.48 -4.29
CA ALA A 92 0.02 6.42 -4.69
C ALA A 92 1.22 6.49 -3.73
N HIS A 93 1.42 5.52 -2.84
CA HIS A 93 2.51 5.54 -1.83
C HIS A 93 3.93 5.65 -2.43
N THR A 94 4.11 5.29 -3.71
CA THR A 94 5.36 5.44 -4.46
C THR A 94 5.55 6.81 -5.10
N ALA A 95 4.57 7.71 -4.98
CA ALA A 95 4.63 9.01 -5.61
C ALA A 95 5.77 9.87 -5.03
N VAL A 96 6.48 10.54 -5.92
CA VAL A 96 7.54 11.50 -5.62
C VAL A 96 6.97 12.92 -5.54
N ILE A 97 5.91 13.21 -6.29
CA ILE A 97 5.23 14.51 -6.30
C ILE A 97 3.72 14.36 -6.16
N ILE A 98 3.11 15.09 -5.22
CA ILE A 98 1.66 15.12 -5.04
C ILE A 98 1.16 16.55 -4.94
N ASP A 99 0.11 16.86 -5.69
CA ASP A 99 -0.59 18.14 -5.63
C ASP A 99 -2.02 17.95 -5.09
N LEU A 100 -2.29 18.50 -3.90
CA LEU A 100 -3.58 18.45 -3.21
C LEU A 100 -4.18 19.86 -3.03
N GLN A 101 -3.60 20.90 -3.64
CA GLN A 101 -4.04 22.28 -3.41
C GLN A 101 -5.50 22.51 -3.86
N ALA A 102 -6.08 23.63 -3.39
CA ALA A 102 -7.46 24.00 -3.72
C ALA A 102 -8.51 22.94 -3.34
N ASN A 103 -8.27 22.17 -2.28
CA ASN A 103 -9.25 21.26 -1.69
C ASN A 103 -9.59 21.69 -0.26
N PRO A 104 -10.84 21.49 0.21
CA PRO A 104 -11.25 21.74 1.59
C PRO A 104 -10.82 20.60 2.54
N LEU A 105 -9.53 20.25 2.53
CA LEU A 105 -8.94 19.23 3.41
C LEU A 105 -8.82 19.76 4.85
N LYS A 106 -8.75 18.85 5.84
CA LYS A 106 -8.63 19.17 7.28
C LYS A 106 -7.25 18.85 7.84
N ASP A 107 -6.94 19.45 8.99
CA ASP A 107 -5.57 19.71 9.51
C ASP A 107 -4.77 18.52 10.06
N ASP A 108 -5.18 17.27 9.89
CA ASP A 108 -4.33 16.12 10.22
C ASP A 108 -4.32 15.07 9.13
N LEU A 109 -3.28 15.12 8.30
CA LEU A 109 -2.99 14.14 7.27
C LEU A 109 -1.82 13.23 7.64
N ALA A 110 -1.23 13.33 8.84
CA ALA A 110 0.01 12.64 9.17
C ALA A 110 -0.07 11.12 8.92
N ASN A 111 -1.12 10.48 9.42
CA ASN A 111 -1.34 9.04 9.25
C ASN A 111 -1.74 8.65 7.81
N THR A 112 -2.26 9.59 7.02
CA THR A 112 -2.67 9.34 5.63
C THR A 112 -1.47 9.09 4.71
N PHE A 113 -0.30 9.61 5.10
CA PHE A 113 0.95 9.46 4.36
C PHE A 113 1.85 8.33 4.89
N HIS A 114 1.30 7.40 5.67
CA HIS A 114 2.00 6.18 6.05
C HIS A 114 2.47 5.41 4.80
N GLY A 115 3.73 4.98 4.79
CA GLY A 115 4.37 4.29 3.66
C GLY A 115 4.78 5.19 2.48
N PHE A 116 4.49 6.50 2.51
CA PHE A 116 4.96 7.44 1.47
C PHE A 116 6.40 7.86 1.77
N THR A 117 7.35 7.00 1.41
CA THR A 117 8.77 7.15 1.76
C THR A 117 9.61 7.89 0.71
N GLN A 118 9.01 8.24 -0.44
CA GLN A 118 9.70 8.80 -1.60
C GLN A 118 9.27 10.24 -1.93
N LEU A 119 8.49 10.90 -1.08
CA LEU A 119 7.94 12.22 -1.39
C LEU A 119 9.03 13.29 -1.42
N GLN A 120 9.22 13.90 -2.59
CA GLN A 120 10.11 15.04 -2.76
C GLN A 120 9.35 16.37 -2.75
N THR A 121 8.11 16.38 -3.26
CA THR A 121 7.29 17.59 -3.35
C THR A 121 5.85 17.27 -2.98
N LEU A 122 5.33 17.93 -1.95
CA LEU A 122 3.92 17.85 -1.55
C LEU A 122 3.34 19.26 -1.49
N ILE A 123 2.30 19.50 -2.29
CA ILE A 123 1.60 20.78 -2.36
C ILE A 123 0.26 20.62 -1.66
N LEU A 124 0.00 21.46 -0.65
CA LEU A 124 -1.17 21.37 0.22
C LEU A 124 -1.96 22.69 0.20
N PRO A 125 -3.27 22.66 0.52
CA PRO A 125 -4.01 23.86 0.88
C PRO A 125 -3.31 24.63 2.01
N GLN A 126 -3.47 25.96 2.05
CA GLN A 126 -2.78 26.82 3.01
C GLN A 126 -3.02 26.42 4.48
N ASP A 127 -4.25 26.02 4.83
CA ASP A 127 -4.64 25.74 6.21
C ASP A 127 -4.17 24.37 6.72
N VAL A 128 -3.79 23.46 5.81
CA VAL A 128 -3.37 22.10 6.17
C VAL A 128 -1.88 22.09 6.42
N SER A 129 -1.41 21.58 7.55
CA SER A 129 0.03 21.47 7.85
C SER A 129 0.72 20.33 7.08
N CYS A 130 2.03 20.48 6.83
CA CYS A 130 2.84 19.40 6.26
C CYS A 130 2.78 18.14 7.16
N PRO A 131 2.52 16.94 6.61
CA PRO A 131 2.57 15.69 7.36
C PRO A 131 3.90 15.51 8.09
N GLY A 132 3.86 15.06 9.35
CA GLY A 132 5.04 14.95 10.21
C GLY A 132 5.58 16.30 10.74
N GLY A 133 4.92 17.41 10.41
CA GLY A 133 5.33 18.76 10.80
C GLY A 133 6.55 19.28 10.03
N ILE A 134 6.99 20.49 10.34
CA ILE A 134 8.05 21.20 9.61
C ILE A 134 9.38 20.41 9.64
N ASN A 135 9.66 19.70 10.73
CA ASN A 135 10.89 18.93 10.90
C ASN A 135 10.97 17.67 10.01
N ALA A 136 9.84 17.23 9.44
CA ALA A 136 9.78 16.12 8.50
C ALA A 136 10.32 16.46 7.10
N TRP A 137 10.59 17.74 6.82
CA TRP A 137 10.91 18.25 5.49
C TRP A 137 12.18 19.11 5.52
N ASN A 138 12.89 19.15 4.39
CA ASN A 138 14.05 20.03 4.22
C ASN A 138 13.66 21.49 4.11
N THR A 139 12.54 21.76 3.44
CA THR A 139 12.04 23.12 3.23
C THR A 139 10.52 23.09 3.23
N VAL A 140 9.91 24.03 3.96
CA VAL A 140 8.47 24.30 3.90
C VAL A 140 8.30 25.73 3.47
N THR A 141 7.60 25.94 2.36
CA THR A 141 7.34 27.28 1.80
C THR A 141 5.85 27.59 1.90
N PHE A 142 5.53 28.74 2.49
CA PHE A 142 4.16 29.21 2.65
C PHE A 142 3.82 30.25 1.59
N TYR A 143 2.70 30.06 0.90
CA TYR A 143 2.13 31.05 -0.01
C TYR A 143 0.71 31.42 0.46
N ILE A 144 0.08 32.35 -0.27
CA ILE A 144 -1.25 32.86 0.05
C ILE A 144 -2.33 31.77 -0.10
N ASN A 145 -2.19 30.85 -1.06
CA ASN A 145 -3.25 29.89 -1.38
C ASN A 145 -2.87 28.43 -1.11
N ASN A 146 -1.59 28.17 -0.90
CA ASN A 146 -1.04 26.85 -0.72
C ASN A 146 0.22 26.92 0.15
N GLN A 147 0.72 25.74 0.49
CA GLN A 147 2.06 25.57 1.01
C GLN A 147 2.71 24.38 0.32
N ILE A 148 4.04 24.39 0.29
CA ILE A 148 4.84 23.36 -0.37
C ILE A 148 5.82 22.77 0.64
N CYS A 149 5.73 21.46 0.86
CA CYS A 149 6.65 20.67 1.65
C CYS A 149 7.64 20.00 0.69
N GLN A 150 8.94 20.26 0.86
CA GLN A 150 9.98 19.80 -0.07
C GLN A 150 11.07 19.00 0.65
N GLY A 151 11.47 17.91 0.01
CA GLY A 151 12.52 17.00 0.47
C GLY A 151 12.18 16.35 1.80
N GLN A 152 11.37 15.28 1.76
CA GLN A 152 11.12 14.45 2.94
C GLN A 152 12.45 13.99 3.54
N ARG A 153 12.58 14.14 4.86
CA ARG A 153 13.76 13.69 5.60
C ARG A 153 13.60 12.25 6.02
N ASN A 154 14.68 11.48 5.92
CA ASN A 154 14.75 10.15 6.50
C ASN A 154 15.19 10.24 7.97
N PHE A 155 14.28 9.92 8.90
CA PHE A 155 14.55 9.98 10.33
C PHE A 155 15.51 8.88 10.82
N CYS A 156 15.66 7.81 10.04
CA CYS A 156 16.65 6.76 10.29
C CYS A 156 18.08 7.14 9.88
N ASN A 157 18.31 8.31 9.25
CA ASN A 157 19.66 8.78 8.93
C ASN A 157 20.24 9.70 10.01
N THR A 158 19.53 9.89 11.13
CA THR A 158 19.99 10.73 12.24
C THR A 158 21.00 9.93 13.06
N THR A 159 22.13 10.52 13.44
CA THR A 159 23.33 9.88 14.01
C THR A 159 23.17 9.27 15.42
N GLY A 160 22.07 8.56 15.68
CA GLY A 160 21.67 7.96 16.96
C GLY A 160 20.90 6.65 16.78
N ASP A 161 21.17 5.89 15.72
CA ASP A 161 20.47 4.63 15.36
C ASP A 161 20.40 3.60 16.50
N GLN A 162 21.32 3.67 17.47
CA GLN A 162 21.34 2.80 18.65
C GLN A 162 20.24 3.10 19.69
N GLU A 163 19.55 4.25 19.63
CA GLU A 163 18.44 4.58 20.56
C GLU A 163 17.04 4.49 19.95
N ILE A 164 16.91 4.47 18.62
CA ILE A 164 15.59 4.54 17.96
C ILE A 164 14.91 3.17 17.93
N CYS A 165 15.67 2.13 17.63
CA CYS A 165 15.17 0.76 17.51
C CYS A 165 15.81 -0.18 18.54
N PRO A 166 15.13 -1.27 18.92
CA PRO A 166 15.71 -2.29 19.80
C PRO A 166 16.93 -2.95 19.16
N GLU A 167 17.76 -3.64 19.96
CA GLU A 167 19.05 -4.22 19.53
C GLU A 167 18.96 -5.10 18.26
N ASN A 168 17.90 -5.89 18.12
CA ASN A 168 17.66 -6.74 16.94
C ASN A 168 16.67 -6.10 15.94
N GLY A 169 16.48 -4.80 16.01
CA GLY A 169 15.61 -4.02 15.14
C GLY A 169 16.42 -3.09 14.26
N SER A 170 15.97 -2.91 13.02
CA SER A 170 16.50 -1.92 12.09
C SER A 170 15.47 -0.83 11.83
N CYS A 171 15.93 0.42 11.83
CA CYS A 171 15.08 1.56 11.50
C CYS A 171 14.83 1.59 9.99
N VAL A 172 13.56 1.71 9.60
CA VAL A 172 13.15 2.00 8.23
C VAL A 172 12.20 3.21 8.20
N PRO A 173 12.28 4.08 7.18
CA PRO A 173 11.34 5.19 7.03
C PRO A 173 9.94 4.66 6.72
N ASP A 174 8.91 5.36 7.21
CA ASP A 174 7.50 4.93 7.04
C ASP A 174 6.57 6.09 6.66
N GLY A 175 7.13 7.17 6.11
CA GLY A 175 6.38 8.36 5.73
C GLY A 175 6.99 9.65 6.30
N PRO A 176 6.41 10.82 6.01
CA PRO A 176 6.91 12.10 6.54
C PRO A 176 6.84 12.13 8.07
N GLY A 177 8.00 12.18 8.73
CA GLY A 177 8.11 12.17 10.20
C GLY A 177 7.75 10.83 10.85
N LEU A 178 7.61 9.76 10.05
CA LEU A 178 7.28 8.42 10.52
C LEU A 178 8.45 7.46 10.27
N LEU A 179 8.66 6.56 11.23
CA LEU A 179 9.64 5.49 11.16
C LEU A 179 9.04 4.22 11.73
N GLN A 180 9.56 3.09 11.28
CA GLN A 180 9.22 1.77 11.77
C GLN A 180 10.50 1.02 12.16
N CYS A 181 10.43 0.24 13.24
CA CYS A 181 11.47 -0.71 13.58
C CYS A 181 11.06 -2.10 13.08
N VAL A 182 11.80 -2.62 12.10
CA VAL A 182 11.61 -3.98 11.58
C VAL A 182 12.62 -4.91 12.24
N CYS A 183 12.19 -6.10 12.63
CA CYS A 183 13.11 -7.05 13.26
C CYS A 183 14.06 -7.64 12.22
N ALA A 184 15.31 -7.85 12.64
CA ALA A 184 16.29 -8.60 11.87
C ALA A 184 15.81 -10.04 11.63
N ASP A 185 16.35 -10.66 10.58
CA ASP A 185 15.95 -12.02 10.19
C ASP A 185 16.06 -13.02 11.35
N GLY A 186 14.99 -13.80 11.55
CA GLY A 186 14.90 -14.78 12.64
C GLY A 186 14.48 -14.20 13.99
N PHE A 187 14.36 -12.88 14.12
CA PHE A 187 13.82 -12.21 15.31
C PHE A 187 12.37 -11.77 15.10
N HIS A 188 11.56 -11.85 16.15
CA HIS A 188 10.16 -11.44 16.12
C HIS A 188 9.64 -11.06 17.51
N GLY A 189 8.37 -10.65 17.55
CA GLY A 189 7.67 -10.30 18.79
C GLY A 189 8.00 -8.89 19.30
N TYR A 190 7.52 -8.59 20.51
CA TYR A 190 7.73 -7.29 21.13
C TYR A 190 9.23 -6.97 21.25
N LYS A 191 9.64 -5.82 20.70
CA LYS A 191 11.03 -5.35 20.67
C LYS A 191 12.04 -6.34 20.06
N CYS A 192 11.61 -7.23 19.17
CA CYS A 192 12.50 -8.19 18.49
C CYS A 192 13.30 -9.09 19.46
N MET A 193 12.70 -9.44 20.61
CA MET A 193 13.36 -10.22 21.66
C MET A 193 13.24 -11.73 21.51
N ARG A 194 12.38 -12.22 20.60
CA ARG A 194 12.19 -13.67 20.39
C ARG A 194 12.94 -14.10 19.15
N GLN A 195 13.67 -15.21 19.26
CA GLN A 195 14.39 -15.82 18.15
C GLN A 195 13.74 -17.14 17.73
N GLY A 196 13.77 -17.45 16.44
CA GLY A 196 13.24 -18.69 15.88
C GLY A 196 11.75 -18.64 15.58
N TYR A 197 11.09 -19.79 15.49
CA TYR A 197 9.67 -19.89 15.14
C TYR A 197 8.82 -20.31 16.34
N PHE A 198 7.65 -19.68 16.51
CA PHE A 198 6.68 -20.14 17.49
C PHE A 198 6.01 -21.43 17.01
N SER A 199 6.30 -22.56 17.66
CA SER A 199 5.73 -23.87 17.31
C SER A 199 4.27 -23.97 17.75
N LEU A 200 3.35 -23.63 16.84
CA LEU A 200 1.90 -23.75 17.05
C LEU A 200 1.50 -25.18 17.43
N LEU A 201 2.15 -26.18 16.82
CA LEU A 201 1.88 -27.60 17.09
C LEU A 201 2.21 -27.98 18.53
N MET A 202 3.34 -27.53 19.07
CA MET A 202 3.67 -27.78 20.47
C MET A 202 2.69 -27.06 21.40
N PHE A 203 2.38 -25.79 21.12
CA PHE A 203 1.49 -25.00 21.96
C PHE A 203 0.08 -25.62 22.02
N PHE A 204 -0.54 -25.87 20.88
CA PHE A 204 -1.87 -26.49 20.81
C PHE A 204 -1.86 -27.96 21.22
N GLY A 205 -0.77 -28.69 20.98
CA GLY A 205 -0.61 -30.07 21.42
C GLY A 205 -0.61 -30.18 22.95
N ILE A 206 0.16 -29.34 23.63
CA ILE A 206 0.21 -29.31 25.11
C ILE A 206 -1.15 -28.87 25.67
N LEU A 207 -1.71 -27.75 25.18
CA LEU A 207 -3.02 -27.27 25.61
C LEU A 207 -4.11 -28.31 25.42
N GLY A 208 -4.21 -28.88 24.21
CA GLY A 208 -5.20 -29.90 23.87
C GLY A 208 -5.06 -31.15 24.73
N SER A 209 -3.82 -31.62 24.95
CA SER A 209 -3.57 -32.79 25.81
C SER A 209 -3.97 -32.56 27.26
N ILE A 210 -3.63 -31.40 27.83
CA ILE A 210 -4.00 -31.03 29.20
C ILE A 210 -5.53 -30.94 29.31
N THR A 211 -6.18 -30.25 28.38
CA THR A 211 -7.64 -30.10 28.36
C THR A 211 -8.32 -31.47 28.26
N LEU A 212 -7.91 -32.33 27.34
CA LEU A 212 -8.47 -33.67 27.18
C LEU A 212 -8.29 -34.50 28.45
N SER A 213 -7.10 -34.47 29.05
CA SER A 213 -6.80 -35.20 30.28
C SER A 213 -7.69 -34.74 31.44
N ILE A 214 -7.83 -33.43 31.62
CA ILE A 214 -8.71 -32.85 32.65
C ILE A 214 -10.18 -33.21 32.37
N SER A 215 -10.65 -33.12 31.13
CA SER A 215 -12.01 -33.51 30.75
C SER A 215 -12.28 -34.98 31.07
N ILE A 216 -11.34 -35.89 30.78
CA ILE A 216 -11.46 -37.32 31.10
C ILE A 216 -11.48 -37.54 32.61
N LEU A 217 -10.63 -36.86 33.37
CA LEU A 217 -10.59 -36.96 34.83
C LEU A 217 -11.90 -36.45 35.47
N LEU A 218 -12.38 -35.29 35.04
CA LEU A 218 -13.65 -34.72 35.51
C LEU A 218 -14.82 -35.63 35.14
N TRP A 219 -14.85 -36.15 33.91
CA TRP A 219 -15.87 -37.13 33.50
C TRP A 219 -15.83 -38.39 34.36
N GLY A 220 -14.64 -38.97 34.58
CA GLY A 220 -14.46 -40.18 35.37
C GLY A 220 -14.84 -40.01 36.84
N THR A 221 -14.52 -38.88 37.44
CA THR A 221 -14.79 -38.61 38.88
C THR A 221 -16.22 -38.11 39.12
N GLN A 222 -16.73 -37.20 38.30
CA GLN A 222 -18.09 -36.66 38.47
C GLN A 222 -19.18 -37.63 38.03
N ARG A 223 -18.98 -38.41 36.94
CA ARG A 223 -19.96 -39.41 36.50
C ARG A 223 -20.09 -40.59 37.47
N ARG A 224 -19.01 -40.93 38.20
CA ARG A 224 -19.06 -41.96 39.24
C ARG A 224 -19.84 -41.50 40.48
N LYS A 225 -19.79 -40.20 40.81
CA LYS A 225 -20.59 -39.61 41.90
C LYS A 225 -22.09 -39.61 41.58
N ALA A 226 -22.48 -39.42 40.33
CA ALA A 226 -23.90 -39.44 39.91
C ALA A 226 -24.54 -40.85 39.87
N LYS A 227 -23.73 -41.93 39.91
CA LYS A 227 -24.22 -43.33 39.88
C LYS A 227 -24.22 -44.02 41.26
N ALA A 228 -23.78 -43.33 42.31
CA ALA A 228 -23.64 -43.86 43.67
C ALA A 228 -24.64 -43.25 44.67
N SER A 229 -25.69 -42.58 44.16
CA SER A 229 -26.87 -42.13 44.90
C SER A 229 -28.12 -42.70 44.25
#